data_AF-A0A8M1KBQ1-F1
#
_entry.id   AF-A0A8M1KBQ1-F1
#
_cell.length_a   1.000
_cell.length_b   1.000
_cell.length_c   1.000
_cell.angle_alpha   90.00
_cell.angle_beta   90.00
_cell.angle_gamma   90.00
#
_symmetry.space_group_name_H-M   'P 1'
#
loop_
_entity.id
_entity.type
_entity.pdbx_description
1 polymer ?
#
loop_
_entity_poly.entity_id
_entity_poly.type
_entity_poly.pdbx_seq_one_letter_code
_entity_poly.pdbx_strand_id
1 'polypeptide(L)'
;METVIPINRGATKWDIRKKVWDYIEANNLANFPRPVHNRIPNFKGAHGACTKVSELQVFSKTDEVKVDPDKPLEGARLMILQAKKTLLVPTPRLRTGLFNKITPPQGASKEDLRICSTSQGVRDFSVPVGLDAKVKVDLIVVGSVAVSEKGYRIGKGEGFADIEYAMMVAMEAVNESTVVVTVVHDCQVVDIPEELIESHDLTVDYILTPTRVIKTGCTHPKPPGIIWSKIDADMLEKIPILKKLRALEQQAGKDVTLKKSPEGGEKADRPRREPMRDPKRDLKGPSERPKEGEPEEVAGNGGGSVPEPRAASQASVTTVYLGNIPAGVRVSELKSALRDQEVVPLRLTWQGAQHRAFLDYGSQQGADHALAALQGLSIHGHTLQPELAKSQRGDRRPRQAHQRRPKTSANTSAAAPDNTTGAAVTAKPKTKRPTPQRKVENLPPS
;
A
#
# COMPACT_ATOMS: atom_id res chain seq x y z
N MET A 1 15.60 27.95 8.03
CA MET A 1 15.82 27.37 9.37
C MET A 1 16.87 26.29 9.22
N GLU A 2 17.71 26.11 10.23
CA GLU A 2 18.69 25.02 10.20
C GLU A 2 17.94 23.68 10.32
N THR A 3 18.19 22.75 9.40
CA THR A 3 17.53 21.45 9.38
C THR A 3 18.10 20.57 10.50
N VAL A 4 17.23 19.99 11.34
CA VAL A 4 17.69 19.17 12.49
C VAL A 4 18.31 17.82 12.08
N ILE A 5 18.08 17.37 10.84
CA ILE A 5 18.69 16.16 10.28
C ILE A 5 19.66 16.57 9.17
N PRO A 6 20.98 16.55 9.41
CA PRO A 6 21.95 16.94 8.40
C PRO A 6 22.05 15.88 7.29
N ILE A 7 21.94 16.33 6.03
CA ILE A 7 22.13 15.50 4.84
C ILE A 7 23.54 15.76 4.29
N ASN A 8 24.30 14.69 4.12
CA ASN A 8 25.69 14.78 3.66
C ASN A 8 25.70 14.84 2.13
N ARG A 9 26.72 15.49 1.55
CA ARG A 9 26.97 15.39 0.11
C ARG A 9 27.15 13.93 -0.30
N GLY A 10 26.61 13.55 -1.46
CA GLY A 10 26.64 12.18 -1.97
C GLY A 10 25.68 11.21 -1.27
N ALA A 11 24.82 11.67 -0.36
CA ALA A 11 23.79 10.84 0.24
C ALA A 11 22.80 10.35 -0.83
N THR A 12 22.41 9.08 -0.76
CA THR A 12 21.37 8.53 -1.63
C THR A 12 19.97 8.83 -1.07
N LYS A 13 18.92 8.68 -1.89
CA LYS A 13 17.53 8.70 -1.40
C LYS A 13 17.31 7.70 -0.25
N TRP A 14 18.01 6.56 -0.25
CA TRP A 14 17.90 5.56 0.81
C TRP A 14 18.54 6.04 2.12
N ASP A 15 19.71 6.68 2.06
CA ASP A 15 20.38 7.22 3.24
C ASP A 15 19.52 8.29 3.93
N ILE A 16 18.88 9.16 3.13
CA ILE A 16 17.94 10.17 3.65
C ILE A 16 16.75 9.50 4.34
N ARG A 17 16.11 8.50 3.71
CA ARG A 17 15.01 7.77 4.33
C ARG A 17 15.41 7.15 5.66
N LYS A 18 16.55 6.46 5.68
CA LYS A 18 17.08 5.81 6.89
C LYS A 18 17.33 6.82 7.99
N LYS A 19 18.03 7.93 7.70
CA LYS A 19 18.29 9.01 8.65
C LYS A 19 17.00 9.57 9.27
N VAL A 20 15.99 9.84 8.44
CA VAL A 20 14.72 10.37 8.91
C VAL A 20 13.95 9.36 9.76
N TRP A 21 13.85 8.10 9.32
CA TRP A 21 13.21 7.04 10.10
C TRP A 21 13.90 6.83 11.44
N ASP A 22 15.23 6.72 11.45
CA ASP A 22 16.02 6.56 12.66
C ASP A 22 15.82 7.73 13.62
N TYR A 23 15.83 8.96 13.11
CA TYR A 23 15.61 10.16 13.93
C TYR A 23 14.21 10.19 14.56
N ILE A 24 13.16 9.88 13.81
CA ILE A 24 11.78 9.86 14.31
C ILE A 24 11.62 8.79 15.41
N GLU A 25 12.22 7.62 15.25
CA GLU A 25 12.17 6.55 16.24
C GLU A 25 12.96 6.90 17.50
N ALA A 26 14.20 7.38 17.34
CA ALA A 26 15.10 7.73 18.43
C ALA A 26 14.55 8.87 19.30
N ASN A 27 13.87 9.85 18.69
CA ASN A 27 13.28 10.98 19.39
C ASN A 27 11.83 10.74 19.84
N ASN A 28 11.32 9.51 19.71
CA ASN A 28 9.96 9.14 20.07
C ASN A 28 8.89 10.08 19.45
N LEU A 29 9.10 10.47 18.19
CA LEU A 29 8.20 11.33 17.43
C LEU A 29 7.13 10.53 16.70
N ALA A 30 7.28 9.21 16.61
CA ALA A 30 6.35 8.33 15.91
C ALA A 30 5.04 8.10 16.71
N ASN A 31 3.92 8.13 15.98
CA ASN A 31 2.66 7.52 16.38
C ASN A 31 2.54 6.11 15.78
N PHE A 32 1.65 5.27 16.30
CA PHE A 32 1.35 3.97 15.68
C PHE A 32 0.84 4.15 14.23
N PRO A 33 1.28 3.35 13.25
CA PRO A 33 2.10 2.14 13.37
C PRO A 33 3.60 2.41 13.50
N ARG A 34 4.25 1.64 14.40
CA ARG A 34 5.71 1.58 14.56
C ARG A 34 6.24 0.19 14.18
N PRO A 35 7.52 0.07 13.78
CA PRO A 35 8.42 1.18 13.44
C PRO A 35 8.01 1.87 12.12
N VAL A 36 8.46 3.11 11.93
CA VAL A 36 8.19 3.93 10.73
C VAL A 36 9.03 3.50 9.52
N HIS A 37 10.06 2.67 9.69
CA HIS A 37 10.89 2.16 8.60
C HIS A 37 10.03 1.49 7.51
N ASN A 38 10.36 1.79 6.25
CA ASN A 38 9.61 1.37 5.06
C ASN A 38 8.17 1.91 4.97
N ARG A 39 7.84 2.96 5.73
CA ARG A 39 6.52 3.61 5.73
C ARG A 39 6.68 5.12 5.58
N ILE A 40 5.58 5.78 5.20
CA ILE A 40 5.43 7.20 5.47
C ILE A 40 5.26 7.35 6.98
N PRO A 41 6.13 8.10 7.69
CA PRO A 41 6.09 8.19 9.15
C PRO A 41 4.74 8.73 9.64
N ASN A 42 4.07 8.01 10.53
CA ASN A 42 3.01 8.62 11.32
C ASN A 42 3.65 9.29 12.53
N PHE A 43 3.40 10.57 12.75
CA PHE A 43 4.13 11.39 13.73
C PHE A 43 3.20 12.12 14.69
N LYS A 44 3.73 12.49 15.87
CA LYS A 44 3.05 13.32 16.87
C LYS A 44 2.71 14.68 16.27
N GLY A 45 1.44 15.06 16.32
CA GLY A 45 0.94 16.29 15.69
C GLY A 45 0.46 16.13 14.24
N ALA A 46 0.50 14.93 13.64
CA ALA A 46 0.03 14.70 12.27
C ALA A 46 -1.41 15.14 12.03
N HIS A 47 -2.32 14.91 12.98
CA HIS A 47 -3.71 15.35 12.86
C HIS A 47 -3.82 16.88 12.78
N GLY A 48 -3.12 17.61 13.67
CA GLY A 48 -3.10 19.07 13.65
C GLY A 48 -2.49 19.62 12.35
N ALA A 49 -1.38 19.03 11.89
CA ALA A 49 -0.77 19.40 10.62
C ALA A 49 -1.73 19.19 9.43
N CYS A 50 -2.51 18.11 9.42
CA CYS A 50 -3.52 17.87 8.40
C CYS A 50 -4.61 18.94 8.34
N THR A 51 -5.03 19.51 9.48
CA THR A 51 -6.11 20.52 9.50
C THR A 51 -5.76 21.78 8.70
N LYS A 52 -4.46 22.09 8.57
CA LYS A 52 -3.97 23.23 7.81
C LYS A 52 -4.24 23.14 6.30
N VAL A 53 -4.62 21.98 5.79
CA VAL A 53 -5.08 21.86 4.38
C VAL A 53 -6.26 22.80 4.10
N SER A 54 -7.10 23.05 5.11
CA SER A 54 -8.25 23.94 5.01
C SER A 54 -7.89 25.43 4.93
N GLU A 55 -6.66 25.80 5.28
CA GLU A 55 -6.14 27.17 5.19
C GLU A 55 -5.72 27.53 3.75
N LEU A 56 -5.56 26.54 2.87
CA LEU A 56 -5.12 26.76 1.50
C LEU A 56 -6.27 27.26 0.62
N GLN A 57 -6.02 28.31 -0.17
CA GLN A 57 -7.04 28.84 -1.09
C GLN A 57 -7.56 27.79 -2.08
N VAL A 58 -6.69 26.89 -2.57
CA VAL A 58 -7.09 25.79 -3.47
C VAL A 58 -8.12 24.86 -2.82
N PHE A 59 -8.04 24.62 -1.51
CA PHE A 59 -9.00 23.78 -0.79
C PHE A 59 -10.41 24.38 -0.82
N SER A 60 -10.51 25.70 -0.68
CA SER A 60 -11.81 26.38 -0.74
C SER A 60 -12.45 26.32 -2.13
N LYS A 61 -11.64 26.22 -3.19
CA LYS A 61 -12.07 26.31 -4.60
C LYS A 61 -12.30 24.95 -5.28
N THR A 62 -11.80 23.86 -4.70
CA THR A 62 -11.96 22.52 -5.27
C THR A 62 -13.08 21.72 -4.59
N ASP A 63 -13.85 20.97 -5.36
CA ASP A 63 -14.87 20.04 -4.83
C ASP A 63 -14.37 18.60 -4.76
N GLU A 64 -13.26 18.28 -5.43
CA GLU A 64 -12.69 16.95 -5.53
C GLU A 64 -11.21 16.98 -5.13
N VAL A 65 -10.85 16.11 -4.18
CA VAL A 65 -9.51 16.05 -3.59
C VAL A 65 -9.03 14.61 -3.54
N LYS A 66 -7.80 14.37 -3.99
CA LYS A 66 -7.14 13.07 -3.86
C LYS A 66 -6.21 13.06 -2.65
N VAL A 67 -6.29 12.02 -1.82
CA VAL A 67 -5.40 11.84 -0.67
C VAL A 67 -4.87 10.42 -0.62
N ASP A 68 -3.56 10.28 -0.43
CA ASP A 68 -2.92 8.97 -0.25
C ASP A 68 -3.48 8.19 0.95
N PRO A 69 -3.45 6.85 0.93
CA PRO A 69 -4.01 6.02 1.99
C PRO A 69 -3.15 5.93 3.25
N ASP A 70 -1.97 6.58 3.29
CA ASP A 70 -1.04 6.52 4.40
C ASP A 70 -1.66 7.00 5.73
N LYS A 71 -1.25 6.38 6.83
CA LYS A 71 -1.77 6.68 8.18
C LYS A 71 -1.63 8.16 8.60
N PRO A 72 -0.49 8.86 8.41
CA PRO A 72 -0.38 10.28 8.79
C PRO A 72 -1.40 11.18 8.10
N LEU A 73 -1.97 10.78 6.97
CA LEU A 73 -2.91 11.57 6.18
C LEU A 73 -4.38 11.31 6.52
N GLU A 74 -4.65 10.48 7.53
CA GLU A 74 -6.03 10.22 8.01
C GLU A 74 -6.76 11.50 8.42
N GLY A 75 -6.04 12.43 9.06
CA GLY A 75 -6.59 13.74 9.39
C GLY A 75 -7.02 14.53 8.15
N ALA A 76 -6.23 14.50 7.07
CA ALA A 76 -6.56 15.22 5.84
C ALA A 76 -7.79 14.62 5.17
N ARG A 77 -7.88 13.28 5.11
CA ARG A 77 -9.07 12.57 4.63
C ARG A 77 -10.32 12.95 5.43
N LEU A 78 -10.23 12.98 6.76
CA LEU A 78 -11.33 13.39 7.61
C LEU A 78 -11.76 14.85 7.36
N MET A 79 -10.81 15.77 7.23
CA MET A 79 -11.10 17.18 6.96
C MET A 79 -11.85 17.39 5.64
N ILE A 80 -11.48 16.66 4.58
CA ILE A 80 -12.14 16.72 3.27
C ILE A 80 -13.58 16.21 3.38
N LEU A 81 -13.79 15.08 4.07
CA LEU A 81 -15.12 14.51 4.29
C LEU A 81 -16.01 15.44 5.12
N GLN A 82 -15.46 16.06 6.16
CA GLN A 82 -16.19 17.04 6.99
C GLN A 82 -16.57 18.30 6.20
N ALA A 83 -15.74 18.70 5.25
CA ALA A 83 -16.03 19.78 4.31
C ALA A 83 -17.03 19.38 3.19
N LYS A 84 -17.56 18.15 3.22
CA LYS A 84 -18.49 17.59 2.22
C LYS A 84 -17.95 17.61 0.79
N LYS A 85 -16.63 17.53 0.64
CA LYS A 85 -15.95 17.43 -0.66
C LYS A 85 -15.84 15.96 -1.08
N THR A 86 -15.73 15.72 -2.39
CA THR A 86 -15.44 14.38 -2.91
C THR A 86 -14.01 14.00 -2.54
N LEU A 87 -13.87 12.87 -1.85
CA LEU A 87 -12.58 12.30 -1.48
C LEU A 87 -12.27 11.10 -2.38
N LEU A 88 -11.17 11.21 -3.12
CA LEU A 88 -10.59 10.11 -3.90
C LEU A 88 -9.39 9.54 -3.13
N VAL A 89 -9.37 8.24 -2.93
CA VAL A 89 -8.24 7.52 -2.31
C VAL A 89 -7.74 6.47 -3.29
N PRO A 90 -6.44 6.42 -3.61
CA PRO A 90 -5.89 5.41 -4.50
C PRO A 90 -6.15 3.99 -4.02
N THR A 91 -6.42 3.08 -4.95
CA THR A 91 -6.60 1.66 -4.59
C THR A 91 -5.22 1.01 -4.33
N PRO A 92 -5.07 0.17 -3.28
CA PRO A 92 -3.79 -0.49 -3.02
C PRO A 92 -3.29 -1.27 -4.25
N ARG A 93 -2.12 -0.89 -4.75
CA ARG A 93 -1.48 -1.48 -5.95
C ARG A 93 -2.32 -1.37 -7.23
N LEU A 94 -3.34 -0.51 -7.26
CA LEU A 94 -4.10 -0.15 -8.46
C LEU A 94 -4.69 -1.36 -9.21
N ARG A 95 -5.15 -2.38 -8.47
CA ARG A 95 -5.56 -3.68 -9.04
C ARG A 95 -6.97 -3.69 -9.64
N THR A 96 -7.88 -2.87 -9.11
CA THR A 96 -9.33 -2.95 -9.44
C THR A 96 -9.92 -1.60 -9.87
N GLY A 97 -9.09 -0.56 -10.02
CA GLY A 97 -9.49 0.81 -10.37
C GLY A 97 -8.38 1.81 -10.03
N LEU A 98 -8.51 3.05 -10.51
CA LEU A 98 -7.53 4.10 -10.20
C LEU A 98 -7.75 4.61 -8.76
N PHE A 99 -9.00 4.90 -8.41
CA PHE A 99 -9.38 5.40 -7.10
C PHE A 99 -10.54 4.63 -6.51
N ASN A 100 -10.70 4.82 -5.21
CA ASN A 100 -11.93 4.63 -4.48
C ASN A 100 -12.50 6.02 -4.17
N LYS A 101 -13.72 6.31 -4.64
CA LYS A 101 -14.49 7.47 -4.20
C LYS A 101 -15.18 7.12 -2.89
N ILE A 102 -14.87 7.84 -1.83
CA ILE A 102 -15.46 7.58 -0.51
C ILE A 102 -16.93 8.01 -0.52
N THR A 103 -17.80 7.13 -0.03
CA THR A 103 -19.25 7.32 0.03
C THR A 103 -19.72 7.14 1.48
N PRO A 104 -19.65 8.20 2.31
CA PRO A 104 -20.19 8.12 3.67
C PRO A 104 -21.68 7.76 3.67
N PRO A 105 -22.18 7.07 4.71
CA PRO A 105 -23.60 6.79 4.87
C PRO A 105 -24.46 8.06 4.82
N GLN A 106 -25.71 7.94 4.36
CA GLN A 106 -26.64 9.06 4.39
C GLN A 106 -26.86 9.53 5.82
N GLY A 107 -26.70 10.84 6.06
CA GLY A 107 -26.80 11.40 7.42
C GLY A 107 -25.60 11.10 8.32
N ALA A 108 -24.45 10.72 7.76
CA ALA A 108 -23.23 10.40 8.50
C ALA A 108 -22.90 11.44 9.59
N SER A 109 -22.71 10.94 10.82
CA SER A 109 -22.20 11.69 11.95
C SER A 109 -20.71 11.99 11.81
N LYS A 110 -20.16 12.82 12.69
CA LYS A 110 -18.70 13.06 12.74
C LYS A 110 -17.89 11.77 12.96
N GLU A 111 -18.44 10.82 13.72
CA GLU A 111 -17.77 9.54 13.99
C GLU A 111 -17.82 8.62 12.76
N ASP A 112 -18.92 8.61 12.00
CA ASP A 112 -19.00 7.88 10.74
C ASP A 112 -17.97 8.39 9.73
N LEU A 113 -17.80 9.72 9.62
CA LEU A 113 -16.76 10.31 8.78
C LEU A 113 -15.36 9.94 9.24
N ARG A 114 -15.13 9.86 10.55
CA ARG A 114 -13.86 9.39 11.13
C ARG A 114 -13.58 7.97 10.67
N ILE A 115 -14.55 7.05 10.76
CA ILE A 115 -14.40 5.67 10.28
C ILE A 115 -14.10 5.66 8.78
N CYS A 116 -14.85 6.41 7.97
CA CYS A 116 -14.66 6.52 6.51
C CYS A 116 -13.25 7.00 6.12
N SER A 117 -12.60 7.82 6.97
CA SER A 117 -11.23 8.31 6.73
C SER A 117 -10.12 7.27 7.00
N THR A 118 -10.45 6.14 7.65
CA THR A 118 -9.48 5.09 7.95
C THR A 118 -9.28 4.13 6.78
N SER A 119 -8.21 3.33 6.79
CA SER A 119 -8.02 2.29 5.76
C SER A 119 -9.13 1.23 5.74
N GLN A 120 -9.81 0.99 6.87
CA GLN A 120 -10.99 0.12 6.91
C GLN A 120 -12.17 0.82 6.25
N GLY A 121 -12.39 2.10 6.56
CA GLY A 121 -13.47 2.88 5.96
C GLY A 121 -13.32 3.03 4.44
N VAL A 122 -12.09 3.20 3.94
CA VAL A 122 -11.81 3.19 2.49
C VAL A 122 -12.23 1.87 1.84
N ARG A 123 -12.19 0.73 2.55
CA ARG A 123 -12.67 -0.55 2.01
C ARG A 123 -14.19 -0.70 2.07
N ASP A 124 -14.79 -0.24 3.15
CA ASP A 124 -16.20 -0.53 3.45
C ASP A 124 -17.16 0.53 2.90
N PHE A 125 -16.69 1.78 2.76
CA PHE A 125 -17.49 2.95 2.39
C PHE A 125 -16.91 3.64 1.16
N SER A 126 -16.62 2.87 0.11
CA SER A 126 -16.19 3.46 -1.15
C SER A 126 -16.68 2.70 -2.37
N VAL A 127 -16.68 3.41 -3.50
CA VAL A 127 -16.96 2.84 -4.81
C VAL A 127 -15.72 2.99 -5.70
N PRO A 128 -15.35 1.95 -6.46
CA PRO A 128 -14.20 2.04 -7.36
C PRO A 128 -14.50 3.01 -8.51
N VAL A 129 -13.48 3.76 -8.90
CA VAL A 129 -13.48 4.68 -10.03
C VAL A 129 -12.55 4.12 -11.10
N GLY A 130 -13.13 3.84 -12.27
CA GLY A 130 -12.43 3.28 -13.42
C GLY A 130 -11.54 4.29 -14.15
N LEU A 131 -10.76 3.80 -15.13
CA LEU A 131 -9.90 4.64 -15.98
C LEU A 131 -10.68 5.52 -16.97
N ASP A 132 -11.92 5.14 -17.24
CA ASP A 132 -12.85 5.82 -18.15
C ASP A 132 -13.64 6.94 -17.46
N ALA A 133 -13.53 7.05 -16.14
CA ALA A 133 -14.16 8.11 -15.39
C ALA A 133 -13.51 9.46 -15.69
N LYS A 134 -14.32 10.46 -16.01
CA LYS A 134 -13.90 11.85 -16.16
C LYS A 134 -13.74 12.49 -14.78
N VAL A 135 -12.60 12.23 -14.17
CA VAL A 135 -12.17 12.78 -12.87
C VAL A 135 -11.29 13.99 -13.13
N LYS A 136 -11.45 15.06 -12.34
CA LYS A 136 -10.52 16.20 -12.38
C LYS A 136 -10.14 16.58 -10.96
N VAL A 137 -8.85 16.49 -10.66
CA VAL A 137 -8.30 16.73 -9.33
C VAL A 137 -7.42 17.98 -9.34
N ASP A 138 -7.89 19.02 -8.66
CA ASP A 138 -7.13 20.27 -8.51
C ASP A 138 -6.27 20.29 -7.24
N LEU A 139 -6.48 19.35 -6.31
CA LEU A 139 -5.73 19.22 -5.05
C LEU A 139 -5.37 17.77 -4.74
N ILE A 140 -4.08 17.52 -4.54
CA ILE A 140 -3.50 16.24 -4.12
C ILE A 140 -2.85 16.40 -2.75
N VAL A 141 -3.09 15.46 -1.84
CA VAL A 141 -2.35 15.32 -0.59
C VAL A 141 -1.55 14.02 -0.62
N VAL A 142 -0.22 14.13 -0.65
CA VAL A 142 0.74 13.01 -0.82
C VAL A 142 1.58 12.78 0.43
N GLY A 143 1.85 11.51 0.73
CA GLY A 143 2.72 11.11 1.84
C GLY A 143 4.20 11.20 1.49
N SER A 144 5.03 11.64 2.45
CA SER A 144 6.48 11.79 2.24
C SER A 144 7.30 11.31 3.43
N VAL A 145 8.48 10.75 3.17
CA VAL A 145 9.49 10.47 4.21
C VAL A 145 10.30 11.72 4.48
N ALA A 146 10.77 12.41 3.44
CA ALA A 146 11.53 13.66 3.55
C ALA A 146 11.10 14.65 2.47
N VAL A 147 11.18 15.94 2.79
CA VAL A 147 10.87 17.03 1.86
C VAL A 147 11.85 18.18 2.05
N SER A 148 12.15 18.94 0.99
CA SER A 148 12.92 20.18 1.11
C SER A 148 12.00 21.39 1.02
N GLU A 149 12.41 22.53 1.60
CA GLU A 149 11.67 23.80 1.44
C GLU A 149 11.57 24.23 -0.05
N LYS A 150 12.43 23.69 -0.92
CA LYS A 150 12.38 23.87 -2.40
C LYS A 150 11.31 23.01 -3.09
N GLY A 151 10.63 22.11 -2.37
CA GLY A 151 9.57 21.25 -2.92
C GLY A 151 10.04 19.89 -3.44
N TYR A 152 11.28 19.51 -3.16
CA TYR A 152 11.79 18.18 -3.47
C TYR A 152 11.21 17.17 -2.50
N ARG A 153 10.83 15.99 -2.99
CA ARG A 153 10.10 14.99 -2.20
C ARG A 153 10.78 13.64 -2.30
N ILE A 154 10.93 12.96 -1.17
CA ILE A 154 11.35 11.56 -1.10
C ILE A 154 10.22 10.76 -0.43
N GLY A 155 9.57 9.89 -1.21
CA GLY A 155 8.62 8.91 -0.70
C GLY A 155 9.31 7.70 -0.04
N LYS A 156 8.53 6.68 0.35
CA LYS A 156 9.05 5.47 1.04
C LYS A 156 9.98 4.56 0.21
N GLY A 157 10.02 4.73 -1.11
CA GLY A 157 10.97 4.02 -2.00
C GLY A 157 10.37 3.06 -3.01
N GLU A 158 9.05 2.85 -3.00
CA GLU A 158 8.38 1.97 -3.97
C GLU A 158 7.94 2.67 -5.27
N GLY A 159 8.03 4.01 -5.34
CA GLY A 159 7.64 4.79 -6.52
C GLY A 159 6.12 4.87 -6.79
N PHE A 160 5.28 4.33 -5.90
CA PHE A 160 3.83 4.26 -6.14
C PHE A 160 3.13 5.62 -6.27
N ALA A 161 3.46 6.60 -5.44
CA ALA A 161 2.84 7.92 -5.54
C ALA A 161 3.23 8.65 -6.84
N ASP A 162 4.47 8.43 -7.29
CA ASP A 162 5.04 9.04 -8.49
C ASP A 162 4.37 8.47 -9.76
N ILE A 163 4.29 7.14 -9.86
CA ILE A 163 3.60 6.49 -10.97
C ILE A 163 2.09 6.76 -10.96
N GLU A 164 1.49 6.86 -9.78
CA GLU A 164 0.06 7.18 -9.67
C GLU A 164 -0.24 8.57 -10.22
N TYR A 165 0.57 9.58 -9.88
CA TYR A 165 0.45 10.92 -10.47
C TYR A 165 0.64 10.87 -11.99
N ALA A 166 1.69 10.19 -12.46
CA ALA A 166 1.94 10.02 -13.90
C ALA A 166 0.76 9.37 -14.65
N MET A 167 0.09 8.39 -14.03
CA MET A 167 -1.11 7.79 -14.58
C MET A 167 -2.30 8.75 -14.58
N MET A 168 -2.44 9.60 -13.55
CA MET A 168 -3.47 10.64 -13.53
C MET A 168 -3.26 11.64 -14.67
N VAL A 169 -2.02 11.98 -15.01
CA VAL A 169 -1.72 12.84 -16.17
C VAL A 169 -2.11 12.16 -17.48
N ALA A 170 -1.78 10.88 -17.64
CA ALA A 170 -2.16 10.10 -18.83
C ALA A 170 -3.69 9.99 -19.02
N MET A 171 -4.45 10.14 -17.94
CA MET A 171 -5.91 10.18 -17.93
C MET A 171 -6.50 11.59 -17.95
N GLU A 172 -5.67 12.61 -18.09
CA GLU A 172 -6.07 14.03 -18.07
C GLU A 172 -6.78 14.45 -16.76
N ALA A 173 -6.63 13.65 -15.70
CA ALA A 173 -7.25 13.90 -14.40
C ALA A 173 -6.53 14.97 -13.59
N VAL A 174 -5.25 15.21 -13.90
CA VAL A 174 -4.39 16.24 -13.30
C VAL A 174 -3.55 16.90 -14.38
N ASN A 175 -3.03 18.07 -14.07
CA ASN A 175 -2.10 18.80 -14.93
C ASN A 175 -1.13 19.63 -14.07
N GLU A 176 -0.25 20.41 -14.70
CA GLU A 176 0.78 21.19 -13.98
C GLU A 176 0.21 22.17 -12.94
N SER A 177 -1.03 22.64 -13.14
CA SER A 177 -1.72 23.55 -12.20
C SER A 177 -2.34 22.84 -11.00
N THR A 178 -2.43 21.50 -11.01
CA THR A 178 -2.91 20.71 -9.86
C THR A 178 -1.99 20.94 -8.67
N VAL A 179 -2.52 21.42 -7.55
CA VAL A 179 -1.73 21.70 -6.36
C VAL A 179 -1.41 20.41 -5.61
N VAL A 180 -0.13 20.19 -5.30
CA VAL A 180 0.36 19.03 -4.54
C VAL A 180 0.80 19.48 -3.15
N VAL A 181 0.19 18.89 -2.13
CA VAL A 181 0.44 19.18 -0.72
C VAL A 181 1.00 17.94 -0.06
N THR A 182 1.94 18.11 0.86
CA THR A 182 2.40 17.03 1.72
C THR A 182 2.32 17.41 3.19
N VAL A 183 2.06 16.41 4.03
CA VAL A 183 1.94 16.58 5.49
C VAL A 183 3.06 15.77 6.15
N VAL A 184 3.94 16.45 6.86
CA VAL A 184 5.14 15.87 7.47
C VAL A 184 5.43 16.50 8.84
N HIS A 185 6.24 15.84 9.67
CA HIS A 185 6.78 16.47 10.87
C HIS A 185 7.86 17.51 10.50
N ASP A 186 8.09 18.51 11.34
CA ASP A 186 9.11 19.54 11.13
C ASP A 186 10.51 18.95 10.84
N CYS A 187 10.88 17.85 11.52
CA CYS A 187 12.17 17.18 11.33
C CYS A 187 12.31 16.46 9.97
N GLN A 188 11.21 16.24 9.25
CA GLN A 188 11.23 15.63 7.91
C GLN A 188 11.48 16.69 6.83
N VAL A 189 11.48 17.98 7.18
CA VAL A 189 11.92 19.07 6.31
C VAL A 189 13.45 19.14 6.38
N VAL A 190 14.12 18.71 5.31
CA VAL A 190 15.58 18.54 5.22
C VAL A 190 16.12 19.09 3.90
N ASP A 191 17.42 19.36 3.85
CA ASP A 191 18.08 19.82 2.64
C ASP A 191 18.35 18.63 1.70
N ILE A 192 17.37 18.35 0.83
CA ILE A 192 17.49 17.31 -0.20
C ILE A 192 18.33 17.85 -1.37
N PRO A 193 19.45 17.18 -1.75
CA PRO A 193 20.21 17.54 -2.94
C PRO A 193 19.37 17.39 -4.22
N GLU A 194 19.48 18.37 -5.11
CA GLU A 194 18.68 18.45 -6.33
C GLU A 194 18.98 17.32 -7.32
N GLU A 195 20.25 16.89 -7.36
CA GLU A 195 20.72 15.78 -8.20
C GLU A 195 20.06 14.43 -7.88
N LEU A 196 19.38 14.32 -6.74
CA LEU A 196 18.59 13.15 -6.40
C LEU A 196 17.20 13.18 -7.04
N ILE A 197 16.72 14.32 -7.51
CA ILE A 197 15.37 14.48 -8.07
C ILE A 197 15.42 14.19 -9.55
N GLU A 198 14.67 13.17 -9.96
CA GLU A 198 14.54 12.73 -11.34
C GLU A 198 13.23 13.23 -11.95
N SER A 199 13.14 13.19 -13.28
CA SER A 199 11.96 13.67 -14.03
C SER A 199 10.64 12.94 -13.72
N HIS A 200 10.71 11.80 -13.03
CA HIS A 200 9.53 11.04 -12.62
C HIS A 200 9.14 11.28 -11.15
N ASP A 201 9.96 11.96 -10.35
CA ASP A 201 9.64 12.22 -8.95
C ASP A 201 8.61 13.35 -8.85
N LEU A 202 7.52 13.10 -8.12
CA LEU A 202 6.48 14.08 -7.86
C LEU A 202 6.97 15.14 -6.85
N THR A 203 7.07 16.39 -7.30
CA THR A 203 7.37 17.57 -6.49
C THR A 203 6.13 18.08 -5.74
N VAL A 204 6.34 18.93 -4.73
CA VAL A 204 5.26 19.46 -3.87
C VAL A 204 5.24 20.99 -3.88
N ASP A 205 4.03 21.56 -3.88
CA ASP A 205 3.77 23.00 -3.85
C ASP A 205 3.65 23.53 -2.41
N TYR A 206 3.12 22.71 -1.51
CA TYR A 206 2.98 23.05 -0.08
C TYR A 206 3.44 21.94 0.85
N ILE A 207 4.05 22.34 1.97
CA ILE A 207 4.43 21.47 3.07
C ILE A 207 3.68 21.92 4.33
N LEU A 208 2.89 21.02 4.89
CA LEU A 208 2.15 21.24 6.13
C LEU A 208 2.86 20.51 7.27
N THR A 209 3.28 21.27 8.27
CA THR A 209 3.90 20.76 9.49
C THR A 209 3.06 21.13 10.71
N PRO A 210 3.28 20.50 11.87
CA PRO A 210 2.67 20.94 13.13
C PRO A 210 2.87 22.43 13.41
N THR A 211 4.01 23.02 13.06
CA THR A 211 4.30 24.42 13.40
C THR A 211 3.94 25.42 12.30
N ARG A 212 4.00 25.05 11.01
CA ARG A 212 3.87 26.00 9.90
C ARG A 212 3.32 25.41 8.59
N VAL A 213 2.90 26.31 7.71
CA VAL A 213 2.57 26.04 6.30
C VAL A 213 3.67 26.68 5.45
N ILE A 214 4.29 25.90 4.56
CA ILE A 214 5.37 26.36 3.70
C ILE A 214 4.91 26.24 2.25
N LYS A 215 4.97 27.34 1.48
CA LYS A 215 4.82 27.33 0.02
C LYS A 215 6.21 27.22 -0.59
N THR A 216 6.45 26.21 -1.41
CA THR A 216 7.82 25.82 -1.81
C THR A 216 8.38 26.66 -2.95
N GLY A 217 7.51 27.13 -3.86
CA GLY A 217 7.95 27.80 -5.08
C GLY A 217 8.79 26.88 -5.99
N CYS A 218 8.55 25.56 -5.93
CA CYS A 218 9.29 24.55 -6.69
C CYS A 218 9.33 24.90 -8.18
N THR A 219 10.53 24.95 -8.75
CA THR A 219 10.76 25.22 -10.18
C THR A 219 10.93 23.94 -10.99
N HIS A 220 11.08 22.78 -10.33
CA HIS A 220 11.11 21.50 -11.02
C HIS A 220 9.71 21.11 -11.48
N PRO A 221 9.55 20.73 -12.76
CA PRO A 221 8.25 20.34 -13.30
C PRO A 221 7.74 19.07 -12.61
N LYS A 222 6.43 18.95 -12.50
CA LYS A 222 5.80 17.68 -12.10
C LYS A 222 5.97 16.65 -13.22
N PRO A 223 5.87 15.34 -12.93
CA PRO A 223 6.01 14.31 -13.95
C PRO A 223 5.03 14.54 -15.11
N PRO A 224 5.48 14.61 -16.38
CA PRO A 224 4.64 14.97 -17.52
C PRO A 224 3.68 13.84 -17.96
N GLY A 225 3.73 12.70 -17.27
CA GLY A 225 3.03 11.48 -17.65
C GLY A 225 3.87 10.25 -17.34
N ILE A 226 3.46 9.12 -17.90
CA ILE A 226 4.14 7.83 -17.70
C ILE A 226 5.42 7.81 -18.54
N ILE A 227 6.57 7.70 -17.86
CA ILE A 227 7.87 7.55 -18.52
C ILE A 227 8.16 6.05 -18.67
N TRP A 228 7.70 5.44 -19.78
CA TRP A 228 7.79 3.99 -20.00
C TRP A 228 9.21 3.44 -19.92
N SER A 229 10.21 4.22 -20.35
CA SER A 229 11.62 3.83 -20.28
C SER A 229 12.17 3.68 -18.85
N LYS A 230 11.42 4.12 -17.83
CA LYS A 230 11.72 3.94 -16.41
C LYS A 230 10.94 2.78 -15.77
N ILE A 231 9.98 2.18 -16.49
CA ILE A 231 9.13 1.08 -16.02
C ILE A 231 9.73 -0.26 -16.48
N ASP A 232 9.97 -1.15 -15.53
CA ASP A 232 10.41 -2.53 -15.78
C ASP A 232 9.24 -3.54 -15.75
N ALA A 233 9.54 -4.79 -16.07
CA ALA A 233 8.56 -5.87 -16.07
C ALA A 233 7.96 -6.10 -14.67
N ASP A 234 8.78 -6.04 -13.62
CA ASP A 234 8.36 -6.19 -12.23
C ASP A 234 7.31 -5.14 -11.84
N MET A 235 7.50 -3.89 -12.26
CA MET A 235 6.58 -2.79 -11.98
C MET A 235 5.25 -2.97 -12.73
N LEU A 236 5.29 -3.44 -13.98
CA LEU A 236 4.08 -3.80 -14.74
C LEU A 236 3.27 -4.93 -14.10
N GLU A 237 3.93 -5.89 -13.46
CA GLU A 237 3.25 -6.96 -12.72
C GLU A 237 2.67 -6.47 -11.40
N LYS A 238 3.41 -5.64 -10.66
CA LYS A 238 2.96 -5.06 -9.39
C LYS A 238 1.78 -4.13 -9.56
N ILE A 239 1.69 -3.44 -10.71
CA ILE A 239 0.66 -2.44 -11.02
C ILE A 239 -0.04 -2.82 -12.34
N PRO A 240 -0.99 -3.79 -12.31
CA PRO A 240 -1.56 -4.38 -13.53
C PRO A 240 -2.22 -3.38 -14.48
N ILE A 241 -2.73 -2.28 -13.95
CA ILE A 241 -3.39 -1.21 -14.72
C ILE A 241 -2.44 -0.54 -15.73
N LEU A 242 -1.12 -0.58 -15.48
CA LEU A 242 -0.12 -0.07 -16.41
C LEU A 242 -0.15 -0.84 -17.72
N LYS A 243 -0.49 -2.13 -17.74
CA LYS A 243 -0.63 -2.89 -18.99
C LYS A 243 -1.74 -2.32 -19.88
N LYS A 244 -2.86 -1.90 -19.27
CA LYS A 244 -3.97 -1.26 -19.99
C LYS A 244 -3.59 0.13 -20.49
N LEU A 245 -2.95 0.94 -19.65
CA LEU A 245 -2.49 2.28 -20.03
C LEU A 245 -1.43 2.22 -21.15
N ARG A 246 -0.52 1.25 -21.08
CA ARG A 246 0.48 1.01 -22.14
C ARG A 246 -0.18 0.74 -23.48
N ALA A 247 -1.20 -0.13 -23.51
CA ALA A 247 -1.92 -0.44 -24.73
C ALA A 247 -2.65 0.79 -25.29
N LEU A 248 -3.27 1.60 -24.44
CA LEU A 248 -3.95 2.84 -24.84
C LEU A 248 -2.97 3.87 -25.41
N GLU A 249 -1.84 4.08 -24.76
CA GLU A 249 -0.82 5.03 -25.22
C GLU A 249 -0.11 4.55 -26.49
N GLN A 250 0.08 3.23 -26.65
CA GLN A 250 0.58 2.65 -27.89
C GLN A 250 -0.40 2.85 -29.05
N GLN A 251 -1.71 2.67 -28.81
CA GLN A 251 -2.75 2.96 -29.81
C GLN A 251 -2.80 4.45 -30.18
N ALA A 252 -2.47 5.33 -29.23
CA ALA A 252 -2.33 6.77 -29.46
C ALA A 252 -1.00 7.18 -30.11
N GLY A 253 -0.13 6.22 -30.48
CA GLY A 253 1.13 6.47 -31.16
C GLY A 253 2.27 6.98 -30.26
N LYS A 254 2.16 6.87 -28.94
CA LYS A 254 3.24 7.23 -28.01
C LYS A 254 4.29 6.13 -27.92
N ASP A 255 5.53 6.51 -27.62
CA ASP A 255 6.59 5.55 -27.31
C ASP A 255 6.35 4.90 -25.94
N VAL A 256 6.14 3.57 -25.96
CA VAL A 256 5.86 2.74 -24.80
C VAL A 256 6.97 1.72 -24.53
N THR A 257 8.19 2.03 -24.96
CA THR A 257 9.37 1.20 -24.74
C THR A 257 9.70 1.13 -23.25
N LEU A 258 9.79 -0.10 -22.74
CA LEU A 258 10.09 -0.34 -21.33
C LEU A 258 11.58 -0.19 -21.03
N LYS A 259 11.90 0.01 -19.75
CA LYS A 259 13.26 -0.13 -19.26
C LYS A 259 13.76 -1.53 -19.60
N LYS A 260 14.85 -1.61 -20.35
CA LYS A 260 15.53 -2.89 -20.56
C LYS A 260 16.02 -3.38 -19.20
N SER A 261 15.55 -4.55 -18.79
CA SER A 261 16.26 -5.31 -17.75
C SER A 261 17.68 -5.55 -18.27
N PRO A 262 18.72 -5.41 -17.45
CA PRO A 262 20.06 -5.82 -17.87
C PRO A 262 20.00 -7.31 -18.21
N GLU A 263 19.97 -7.63 -19.50
CA GLU A 263 20.18 -8.97 -19.99
C GLU A 263 21.63 -9.35 -19.65
N GLY A 264 21.81 -10.41 -18.86
CA GLY A 264 23.10 -11.12 -18.76
C GLY A 264 24.28 -10.36 -18.14
N GLY A 265 24.06 -9.55 -17.09
CA GLY A 265 25.18 -9.07 -16.26
C GLY A 265 25.67 -10.18 -15.34
N GLU A 266 26.89 -10.66 -15.57
CA GLU A 266 27.67 -11.47 -14.63
C GLU A 266 27.49 -10.94 -13.20
N LYS A 267 27.42 -11.86 -12.23
CA LYS A 267 27.40 -11.54 -10.80
C LYS A 267 28.64 -10.70 -10.46
N ALA A 268 28.51 -9.38 -10.56
CA ALA A 268 29.46 -8.45 -10.00
C ALA A 268 29.46 -8.69 -8.49
N ASP A 269 30.58 -9.22 -8.04
CA ASP A 269 30.89 -9.59 -6.67
C ASP A 269 30.55 -8.42 -5.74
N ARG A 270 29.45 -8.56 -4.99
CA ARG A 270 29.21 -7.68 -3.85
C ARG A 270 30.25 -8.09 -2.81
N PRO A 271 31.07 -7.17 -2.27
CA PRO A 271 32.06 -7.54 -1.27
C PRO A 271 31.35 -8.22 -0.11
N ARG A 272 31.67 -9.51 0.09
CA ARG A 272 31.25 -10.30 1.25
C ARG A 272 31.58 -9.48 2.49
N ARG A 273 30.55 -9.10 3.25
CA ARG A 273 30.74 -8.65 4.64
C ARG A 273 31.35 -9.82 5.38
N GLU A 274 32.62 -9.67 5.77
CA GLU A 274 33.28 -10.63 6.65
C GLU A 274 32.51 -10.70 7.97
N PRO A 275 32.14 -11.91 8.45
CA PRO A 275 31.68 -12.07 9.81
C PRO A 275 32.88 -11.96 10.76
N MET A 276 32.73 -11.11 11.78
CA MET A 276 33.62 -11.00 12.93
C MET A 276 33.96 -12.39 13.48
N ARG A 277 35.26 -12.71 13.56
CA ARG A 277 35.79 -13.92 14.20
C ARG A 277 35.58 -13.84 15.72
N ASP A 278 34.88 -14.83 16.26
CA ASP A 278 35.01 -15.25 17.66
C ASP A 278 35.95 -16.48 17.70
N PRO A 279 36.98 -16.53 18.56
CA PRO A 279 37.96 -17.61 18.54
C PRO A 279 37.57 -18.74 19.51
N LYS A 280 37.41 -19.98 19.00
CA LYS A 280 37.82 -21.22 19.70
C LYS A 280 37.58 -22.50 18.88
N ARG A 281 38.69 -23.25 18.72
CA ARG A 281 38.86 -24.71 18.79
C ARG A 281 38.51 -25.57 17.56
N ASP A 282 39.58 -25.84 16.78
CA ASP A 282 40.23 -27.14 16.56
C ASP A 282 39.37 -28.43 16.53
N LEU A 283 39.37 -29.15 15.40
CA LEU A 283 40.18 -30.37 15.16
C LEU A 283 39.68 -31.20 13.96
N LYS A 284 40.64 -31.58 13.08
CA LYS A 284 40.71 -32.75 12.15
C LYS A 284 39.68 -32.81 11.01
N GLY A 285 39.99 -33.10 9.75
CA GLY A 285 41.13 -33.72 9.05
C GLY A 285 40.56 -34.50 7.84
N PRO A 286 41.29 -34.68 6.71
CA PRO A 286 40.70 -34.78 5.36
C PRO A 286 40.82 -36.16 4.66
N SER A 287 40.09 -36.36 3.55
CA SER A 287 40.42 -37.32 2.45
C SER A 287 39.49 -37.02 1.24
N GLU A 288 39.94 -36.44 0.11
CA GLU A 288 40.56 -37.07 -1.09
C GLU A 288 39.72 -38.25 -1.66
N ARG A 289 38.93 -38.05 -2.74
CA ARG A 289 39.20 -38.18 -4.22
C ARG A 289 39.18 -39.66 -4.72
N PRO A 290 39.01 -39.96 -6.03
CA PRO A 290 38.21 -39.34 -7.12
C PRO A 290 37.52 -40.36 -8.10
N LYS A 291 36.74 -39.81 -9.07
CA LYS A 291 36.56 -40.14 -10.53
C LYS A 291 36.59 -41.61 -11.04
N GLU A 292 35.64 -42.06 -11.87
CA GLU A 292 35.60 -42.10 -13.36
C GLU A 292 34.56 -43.20 -13.71
N GLY A 293 33.81 -43.31 -14.82
CA GLY A 293 33.71 -42.64 -16.11
C GLY A 293 32.53 -43.29 -16.88
N GLU A 294 32.04 -42.63 -17.93
CA GLU A 294 31.09 -43.18 -18.93
C GLU A 294 31.82 -44.14 -19.91
N PRO A 295 31.12 -44.91 -20.76
CA PRO A 295 30.65 -44.34 -22.04
C PRO A 295 29.29 -44.87 -22.58
N GLU A 296 28.80 -44.13 -23.57
CA GLU A 296 27.65 -44.38 -24.45
C GLU A 296 27.74 -45.67 -25.28
N GLU A 297 26.59 -46.17 -25.76
CA GLU A 297 26.40 -46.49 -27.19
C GLU A 297 24.92 -46.72 -27.59
N VAL A 298 24.69 -46.70 -28.90
CA VAL A 298 23.50 -46.25 -29.66
C VAL A 298 22.81 -47.41 -30.41
N ALA A 299 21.58 -47.15 -30.89
CA ALA A 299 20.79 -47.81 -31.95
C ALA A 299 19.81 -48.93 -31.50
N GLY A 300 18.61 -49.11 -32.06
CA GLY A 300 17.88 -48.43 -33.14
C GLY A 300 16.61 -49.24 -33.50
N ASN A 301 15.67 -48.58 -34.19
CA ASN A 301 14.57 -49.08 -35.04
C ASN A 301 13.30 -49.78 -34.48
N GLY A 302 12.15 -49.17 -34.80
CA GLY A 302 11.12 -49.80 -35.65
C GLY A 302 9.79 -50.24 -35.01
N GLY A 303 8.66 -49.75 -35.54
CA GLY A 303 7.38 -50.49 -35.52
C GLY A 303 6.12 -49.69 -35.16
N GLY A 304 5.13 -49.66 -36.05
CA GLY A 304 3.90 -48.86 -35.97
C GLY A 304 2.75 -49.39 -35.09
N SER A 305 1.85 -48.43 -34.80
CA SER A 305 0.38 -48.51 -34.58
C SER A 305 -0.20 -49.29 -33.40
N VAL A 306 -0.87 -48.59 -32.46
CA VAL A 306 -2.33 -48.61 -32.11
C VAL A 306 -2.59 -47.40 -31.17
N PRO A 307 -3.70 -46.63 -31.27
CA PRO A 307 -4.00 -45.54 -30.35
C PRO A 307 -4.69 -46.06 -29.07
N GLU A 308 -4.00 -45.95 -27.94
CA GLU A 308 -4.53 -46.27 -26.60
C GLU A 308 -4.87 -44.99 -25.79
N PRO A 309 -5.73 -45.11 -24.75
CA PRO A 309 -6.68 -44.06 -24.37
C PRO A 309 -6.00 -42.85 -23.73
N ARG A 310 -6.52 -41.65 -24.03
CA ARG A 310 -6.11 -40.38 -23.41
C ARG A 310 -6.09 -40.51 -21.89
N ALA A 311 -4.88 -40.63 -21.33
CA ALA A 311 -4.63 -40.44 -19.91
C ALA A 311 -5.14 -39.05 -19.52
N ALA A 312 -6.00 -39.00 -18.52
CA ALA A 312 -6.42 -37.76 -17.90
C ALA A 312 -5.15 -36.98 -17.47
N SER A 313 -5.01 -35.75 -17.97
CA SER A 313 -3.93 -34.86 -17.56
C SER A 313 -4.00 -34.68 -16.04
N GLN A 314 -3.13 -35.35 -15.29
CA GLN A 314 -2.93 -35.08 -13.88
C GLN A 314 -2.52 -33.61 -13.76
N ALA A 315 -3.40 -32.79 -13.18
CA ALA A 315 -3.09 -31.40 -12.92
C ALA A 315 -1.84 -31.35 -12.02
N SER A 316 -0.76 -30.76 -12.52
CA SER A 316 0.48 -30.60 -11.77
C SER A 316 0.22 -29.68 -10.57
N VAL A 317 0.35 -30.22 -9.36
CA VAL A 317 0.13 -29.47 -8.13
C VAL A 317 1.37 -28.60 -7.89
N THR A 318 1.22 -27.27 -7.91
CA THR A 318 2.34 -26.35 -7.66
C THR A 318 2.26 -25.64 -6.30
N THR A 319 1.32 -26.04 -5.44
CA THR A 319 1.11 -25.41 -4.13
C THR A 319 1.50 -26.36 -3.01
N VAL A 320 2.37 -25.88 -2.12
CA VAL A 320 2.71 -26.56 -0.85
C VAL A 320 1.85 -25.97 0.26
N TYR A 321 1.08 -26.82 0.91
CA TYR A 321 0.44 -26.55 2.20
C TYR A 321 1.49 -26.64 3.31
N LEU A 322 1.44 -25.73 4.28
CA LEU A 322 2.31 -25.72 5.44
C LEU A 322 1.47 -25.63 6.71
N GLY A 323 1.35 -26.73 7.44
CA GLY A 323 0.60 -26.84 8.69
C GLY A 323 1.48 -26.77 9.94
N ASN A 324 0.83 -26.88 11.09
CA ASN A 324 1.45 -26.88 12.42
C ASN A 324 2.29 -25.63 12.73
N ILE A 325 1.87 -24.47 12.22
CA ILE A 325 2.57 -23.20 12.47
C ILE A 325 2.23 -22.71 13.89
N PRO A 326 3.22 -22.44 14.76
CA PRO A 326 2.95 -22.06 16.16
C PRO A 326 2.13 -20.78 16.31
N ALA A 327 1.32 -20.75 17.38
CA ALA A 327 0.63 -19.54 17.80
C ALA A 327 1.64 -18.41 18.07
N GLY A 328 1.44 -17.25 17.45
CA GLY A 328 2.29 -16.07 17.65
C GLY A 328 3.46 -15.91 16.67
N VAL A 329 3.79 -16.94 15.85
CA VAL A 329 4.77 -16.79 14.77
C VAL A 329 4.27 -15.75 13.77
N ARG A 330 5.12 -14.76 13.48
CA ARG A 330 4.78 -13.72 12.50
C ARG A 330 5.05 -14.21 11.09
N VAL A 331 4.27 -13.73 10.12
CA VAL A 331 4.51 -14.01 8.69
C VAL A 331 5.92 -13.60 8.24
N SER A 332 6.53 -12.59 8.89
CA SER A 332 7.91 -12.18 8.63
C SER A 332 8.93 -13.25 9.03
N GLU A 333 8.70 -13.95 10.13
CA GLU A 333 9.56 -15.02 10.63
C GLU A 333 9.46 -16.24 9.70
N LEU A 334 8.26 -16.64 9.31
CA LEU A 334 8.08 -17.69 8.30
C LEU A 334 8.78 -17.31 6.98
N LYS A 335 8.66 -16.05 6.54
CA LYS A 335 9.35 -15.58 5.32
C LYS A 335 10.87 -15.60 5.44
N SER A 336 11.42 -15.38 6.63
CA SER A 336 12.86 -15.53 6.87
C SER A 336 13.26 -17.00 6.79
N ALA A 337 12.55 -17.89 7.47
CA ALA A 337 12.82 -19.33 7.43
C ALA A 337 12.75 -19.90 6.00
N LEU A 338 11.78 -19.46 5.19
CA LEU A 338 11.68 -19.84 3.77
C LEU A 338 12.84 -19.32 2.92
N ARG A 339 13.40 -18.15 3.24
CA ARG A 339 14.61 -17.64 2.56
C ARG A 339 15.85 -18.41 2.96
N ASP A 340 15.98 -18.74 4.25
CA ASP A 340 17.12 -19.47 4.79
C ASP A 340 17.20 -20.90 4.23
N GLN A 341 16.04 -21.49 3.88
CA GLN A 341 15.92 -22.77 3.17
C GLN A 341 15.92 -22.63 1.64
N GLU A 342 16.15 -21.42 1.10
CA GLU A 342 16.16 -21.13 -0.35
C GLU A 342 14.89 -21.52 -1.12
N VAL A 343 13.74 -21.57 -0.45
CA VAL A 343 12.44 -22.01 -1.01
C VAL A 343 11.40 -20.90 -0.93
N VAL A 344 11.72 -19.77 -1.56
CA VAL A 344 10.84 -18.60 -1.59
C VAL A 344 9.71 -18.82 -2.61
N PRO A 345 8.43 -18.86 -2.19
CA PRO A 345 7.32 -19.04 -3.14
C PRO A 345 7.02 -17.75 -3.91
N LEU A 346 6.39 -17.89 -5.08
CA LEU A 346 5.85 -16.76 -5.85
C LEU A 346 4.77 -16.03 -5.05
N ARG A 347 3.97 -16.81 -4.29
CA ARG A 347 2.93 -16.28 -3.42
C ARG A 347 2.87 -17.08 -2.13
N LEU A 348 2.81 -16.35 -1.02
CA LEU A 348 2.56 -16.90 0.31
C LEU A 348 1.20 -16.38 0.80
N THR A 349 0.26 -17.31 1.00
CA THR A 349 -1.03 -17.01 1.63
C THR A 349 -0.95 -17.42 3.10
N TRP A 350 -0.89 -16.42 3.99
CA TRP A 350 -0.74 -16.62 5.42
C TRP A 350 -2.11 -16.75 6.11
N GLN A 351 -2.28 -17.82 6.88
CA GLN A 351 -3.47 -18.09 7.68
C GLN A 351 -3.06 -18.44 9.12
N GLY A 352 -2.33 -17.52 9.76
CA GLY A 352 -1.74 -17.74 11.09
C GLY A 352 -2.76 -18.00 12.20
N ALA A 353 -3.99 -17.46 12.10
CA ALA A 353 -5.07 -17.78 13.04
C ALA A 353 -5.56 -19.23 12.90
N GLN A 354 -5.27 -19.89 11.78
CA GLN A 354 -5.56 -21.30 11.51
C GLN A 354 -4.29 -22.15 11.51
N HIS A 355 -3.16 -21.63 12.02
CA HIS A 355 -1.89 -22.34 12.15
C HIS A 355 -1.37 -22.95 10.83
N ARG A 356 -1.66 -22.27 9.71
CA ARG A 356 -1.31 -22.77 8.37
C ARG A 356 -0.94 -21.69 7.37
N ALA A 357 -0.26 -22.09 6.30
CA ALA A 357 0.06 -21.26 5.14
C ALA A 357 -0.01 -22.07 3.85
N PHE A 358 -0.11 -21.37 2.72
CA PHE A 358 -0.05 -21.95 1.38
C PHE A 358 1.04 -21.23 0.58
N LEU A 359 1.92 -22.00 -0.04
CA LEU A 359 3.11 -21.56 -0.77
C LEU A 359 2.95 -21.96 -2.23
N ASP A 360 2.68 -20.99 -3.10
CA ASP A 360 2.50 -21.23 -4.54
C ASP A 360 3.84 -21.10 -5.27
N TYR A 361 4.21 -22.13 -6.02
CA TYR A 361 5.41 -22.18 -6.86
C TYR A 361 5.04 -22.17 -8.34
N GLY A 362 6.00 -21.77 -9.18
CA GLY A 362 5.81 -21.64 -10.63
C GLY A 362 5.80 -22.98 -11.37
N SER A 363 6.23 -24.06 -10.73
CA SER A 363 6.28 -25.41 -11.30
C SER A 363 6.08 -26.46 -10.21
N GLN A 364 5.68 -27.67 -10.62
CA GLN A 364 5.60 -28.82 -9.72
C GLN A 364 6.98 -29.16 -9.13
N GLN A 365 8.03 -29.12 -9.96
CA GLN A 365 9.40 -29.32 -9.50
C GLN A 365 9.80 -28.32 -8.39
N GLY A 366 9.36 -27.05 -8.50
CA GLY A 366 9.60 -26.05 -7.45
C GLY A 366 8.82 -26.34 -6.16
N ALA A 367 7.60 -26.86 -6.27
CA ALA A 367 6.79 -27.29 -5.13
C ALA A 367 7.38 -28.54 -4.45
N ASP A 368 7.87 -29.50 -5.22
CA ASP A 368 8.51 -30.73 -4.72
C ASP A 368 9.84 -30.41 -4.02
N HIS A 369 10.66 -29.53 -4.61
CA HIS A 369 11.88 -29.03 -3.97
C HIS A 369 11.57 -28.34 -2.63
N ALA A 370 10.54 -27.49 -2.61
CA ALA A 370 10.11 -26.83 -1.40
C ALA A 370 9.57 -27.78 -0.34
N LEU A 371 8.79 -28.79 -0.73
CA LEU A 371 8.30 -29.82 0.18
C LEU A 371 9.48 -30.55 0.86
N ALA A 372 10.47 -30.97 0.06
CA ALA A 372 11.64 -31.67 0.57
C ALA A 372 12.47 -30.80 1.54
N ALA A 373 12.71 -29.53 1.19
CA ALA A 373 13.50 -28.61 2.02
C ALA A 373 12.80 -28.20 3.32
N LEU A 374 11.46 -28.20 3.33
CA LEU A 374 10.68 -27.83 4.52
C LEU A 374 10.41 -29.00 5.45
N GLN A 375 10.68 -30.23 5.02
CA GLN A 375 10.49 -31.42 5.83
C GLN A 375 11.41 -31.36 7.07
N GLY A 376 10.82 -31.37 8.27
CA GLY A 376 11.57 -31.30 9.52
C GLY A 376 11.97 -29.88 9.96
N LEU A 377 11.67 -28.84 9.16
CA LEU A 377 11.91 -27.46 9.58
C LEU A 377 11.10 -27.14 10.84
N SER A 378 11.76 -26.59 11.85
CA SER A 378 11.13 -26.27 13.13
C SER A 378 11.23 -24.79 13.45
N ILE A 379 10.11 -24.17 13.85
CA ILE A 379 10.05 -22.77 14.30
C ILE A 379 9.63 -22.77 15.77
N HIS A 380 10.42 -22.12 16.63
CA HIS A 380 10.18 -22.08 18.08
C HIS A 380 9.97 -23.47 18.71
N GLY A 381 10.69 -24.48 18.23
CA GLY A 381 10.59 -25.87 18.73
C GLY A 381 9.41 -26.67 18.19
N HIS A 382 8.59 -26.12 17.30
CA HIS A 382 7.51 -26.84 16.63
C HIS A 382 7.89 -27.18 15.19
N THR A 383 7.86 -28.47 14.88
CA THR A 383 8.12 -28.96 13.52
C THR A 383 6.93 -28.69 12.61
N LEU A 384 7.19 -28.01 11.51
CA LEU A 384 6.19 -27.69 10.50
C LEU A 384 5.76 -28.95 9.74
N GLN A 385 4.55 -28.93 9.19
CA GLN A 385 3.99 -30.03 8.42
C GLN A 385 3.76 -29.60 6.97
N PRO A 386 4.77 -29.69 6.09
CA PRO A 386 4.60 -29.41 4.68
C PRO A 386 3.95 -30.59 3.96
N GLU A 387 2.98 -30.31 3.08
CA GLU A 387 2.32 -31.31 2.22
C GLU A 387 1.97 -30.68 0.86
N LEU A 388 1.90 -31.47 -0.22
CA LEU A 388 1.30 -30.97 -1.46
C LEU A 388 -0.20 -30.72 -1.26
N ALA A 389 -0.68 -29.56 -1.72
CA ALA A 389 -2.09 -29.23 -1.59
C ALA A 389 -2.96 -30.18 -2.45
N LYS A 390 -3.98 -30.78 -1.83
CA LYS A 390 -4.95 -31.63 -2.54
C LYS A 390 -5.87 -30.74 -3.41
N SER A 391 -5.48 -30.57 -4.68
CA SER A 391 -6.14 -29.82 -5.77
C SER A 391 -5.98 -28.28 -5.78
N GLN A 392 -5.49 -27.75 -6.90
CA GLN A 392 -5.70 -26.37 -7.30
C GLN A 392 -7.15 -26.22 -7.83
N ARG A 393 -8.06 -25.70 -7.01
CA ARG A 393 -9.24 -24.94 -7.49
C ARG A 393 -9.89 -24.20 -6.33
N GLY A 394 -9.54 -22.93 -6.22
CA GLY A 394 -10.25 -21.93 -5.45
C GLY A 394 -10.67 -20.76 -6.34
N ASP A 395 -11.09 -21.02 -7.58
CA ASP A 395 -11.85 -20.04 -8.36
C ASP A 395 -13.16 -19.78 -7.61
N ARG A 396 -13.29 -18.57 -7.08
CA ARG A 396 -14.56 -18.05 -6.60
C ARG A 396 -15.53 -18.01 -7.79
N ARG A 397 -16.48 -18.94 -7.82
CA ARG A 397 -17.67 -18.83 -8.68
C ARG A 397 -18.36 -17.46 -8.41
N PRO A 398 -18.88 -16.78 -9.44
CA PRO A 398 -19.71 -15.60 -9.24
C PRO A 398 -20.97 -16.02 -8.46
N ARG A 399 -21.31 -15.27 -7.40
CA ARG A 399 -22.56 -15.45 -6.67
C ARG A 399 -23.72 -15.18 -7.63
N GLN A 400 -24.42 -16.24 -8.03
CA GLN A 400 -25.75 -16.13 -8.63
C GLN A 400 -26.69 -15.48 -7.62
N ALA A 401 -27.48 -14.54 -8.13
CA ALA A 401 -28.55 -13.86 -7.42
C ALA A 401 -29.47 -14.87 -6.73
N HIS A 402 -29.73 -14.67 -5.44
CA HIS A 402 -30.83 -15.35 -4.76
C HIS A 402 -32.15 -14.85 -5.34
N GLN A 403 -32.69 -15.62 -6.30
CA GLN A 403 -34.11 -15.62 -6.58
C GLN A 403 -34.84 -16.09 -5.33
N ARG A 404 -35.68 -15.20 -4.78
CA ARG A 404 -36.68 -15.50 -3.77
C ARG A 404 -37.61 -16.59 -4.30
N ARG A 405 -37.78 -17.67 -3.54
CA ARG A 405 -38.94 -18.57 -3.69
C ARG A 405 -40.09 -18.10 -2.78
N PRO A 406 -41.35 -18.30 -3.20
CA PRO A 406 -42.52 -17.68 -2.59
C PRO A 406 -42.93 -18.42 -1.32
N LYS A 407 -43.37 -17.70 -0.28
CA LYS A 407 -44.13 -18.28 0.83
C LYS A 407 -45.61 -18.24 0.48
N THR A 408 -46.20 -19.41 0.37
CA THR A 408 -47.65 -19.63 0.34
C THR A 408 -48.27 -19.37 1.70
N SER A 409 -49.49 -18.85 1.64
CA SER A 409 -50.43 -18.44 2.69
C SER A 409 -50.87 -19.56 3.64
N ALA A 410 -51.10 -19.19 4.90
CA ALA A 410 -52.20 -19.74 5.69
C ALA A 410 -52.71 -18.66 6.67
N ASN A 411 -53.99 -18.34 6.52
CA ASN A 411 -54.81 -17.53 7.42
C ASN A 411 -54.91 -18.18 8.81
N THR A 412 -54.99 -17.35 9.86
CA THR A 412 -56.10 -17.42 10.83
C THR A 412 -56.22 -16.12 11.60
N SER A 413 -57.47 -15.65 11.63
CA SER A 413 -58.04 -14.53 12.38
C SER A 413 -58.11 -14.79 13.89
N ALA A 414 -57.96 -13.73 14.70
CA ALA A 414 -58.76 -13.52 15.91
C ALA A 414 -58.67 -12.05 16.34
N ALA A 415 -59.78 -11.56 16.88
CA ALA A 415 -60.19 -10.16 16.98
C ALA A 415 -59.65 -9.41 18.21
N ALA A 416 -59.86 -8.08 18.18
CA ALA A 416 -59.63 -7.11 19.24
C ALA A 416 -60.50 -7.36 20.50
N PRO A 417 -60.30 -6.57 21.58
CA PRO A 417 -61.08 -5.33 21.66
C PRO A 417 -60.36 -4.10 22.24
N ASP A 418 -61.01 -2.96 21.99
CA ASP A 418 -60.81 -1.61 22.52
C ASP A 418 -60.47 -1.51 24.02
N ASN A 419 -59.69 -0.49 24.39
CA ASN A 419 -60.21 0.47 25.37
C ASN A 419 -59.56 1.87 25.29
N THR A 420 -60.44 2.81 25.59
CA THR A 420 -60.40 4.28 25.51
C THR A 420 -59.69 4.92 26.72
N THR A 421 -59.59 6.27 26.68
CA THR A 421 -59.22 7.24 27.74
C THR A 421 -57.73 7.61 27.80
N GLY A 422 -57.28 8.86 27.94
CA GLY A 422 -57.90 10.13 28.31
C GLY A 422 -56.91 10.93 29.20
N ALA A 423 -56.91 12.26 29.07
CA ALA A 423 -56.16 13.28 29.86
C ALA A 423 -54.70 13.57 29.42
N ALA A 424 -54.24 14.76 29.03
CA ALA A 424 -54.47 16.18 29.39
C ALA A 424 -53.35 16.77 30.27
N VAL A 425 -52.66 17.78 29.68
CA VAL A 425 -52.18 19.04 30.29
C VAL A 425 -51.02 18.93 31.32
N THR A 426 -49.84 19.49 31.05
CA THR A 426 -49.51 20.88 31.45
C THR A 426 -48.20 21.35 30.81
N ALA A 427 -48.21 22.60 30.33
CA ALA A 427 -47.04 23.37 29.91
C ALA A 427 -46.85 24.56 30.84
N LYS A 428 -45.59 24.95 31.09
CA LYS A 428 -45.03 26.32 31.30
C LYS A 428 -43.79 26.30 32.24
N PRO A 429 -42.94 27.34 32.30
CA PRO A 429 -42.54 28.28 31.24
C PRO A 429 -41.01 28.57 31.21
N LYS A 430 -40.58 29.24 30.13
CA LYS A 430 -39.26 29.85 29.92
C LYS A 430 -39.02 31.03 30.89
N THR A 431 -37.80 31.13 31.42
CA THR A 431 -37.27 32.35 32.07
C THR A 431 -36.06 32.89 31.32
N LYS A 432 -35.98 34.23 31.28
CA LYS A 432 -35.06 35.07 30.51
C LYS A 432 -33.66 35.18 31.15
N ARG A 433 -32.67 35.49 30.30
CA ARG A 433 -31.26 35.83 30.59
C ARG A 433 -31.08 36.99 31.58
N PRO A 434 -29.85 37.15 32.09
CA PRO A 434 -29.15 38.42 31.87
C PRO A 434 -27.74 38.25 31.27
N THR A 435 -27.35 39.27 30.51
CA THR A 435 -26.07 39.50 29.82
C THR A 435 -25.02 40.05 30.79
N PRO A 436 -23.72 39.69 30.69
CA PRO A 436 -22.66 40.46 31.34
C PRO A 436 -22.01 41.47 30.38
N GLN A 437 -21.67 42.60 30.98
CA GLN A 437 -21.25 43.88 30.41
C GLN A 437 -19.87 43.83 29.72
N ARG A 438 -19.74 44.65 28.67
CA ARG A 438 -18.52 44.98 27.94
C ARG A 438 -17.69 45.97 28.78
N LYS A 439 -16.48 45.58 29.20
CA LYS A 439 -15.49 46.53 29.73
C LYS A 439 -14.91 47.34 28.56
N VAL A 440 -15.02 48.66 28.69
CA VAL A 440 -14.35 49.66 27.86
C VAL A 440 -13.01 49.94 28.53
N GLU A 441 -11.91 49.73 27.80
CA GLU A 441 -10.56 50.06 28.25
C GLU A 441 -10.10 51.32 27.51
N ASN A 442 -9.74 52.34 28.29
CA ASN A 442 -9.28 53.65 27.83
C ASN A 442 -7.83 53.55 27.31
N LEU A 443 -7.58 54.14 26.14
CA LEU A 443 -6.24 54.54 25.67
C LEU A 443 -6.03 56.03 26.00
N PRO A 444 -4.87 56.46 26.54
CA PRO A 444 -4.50 57.86 26.63
C PRO A 444 -3.82 58.34 25.32
N PRO A 445 -3.74 59.66 25.08
CA PRO A 445 -3.42 60.21 23.76
C PRO A 445 -1.93 60.49 23.53
N SER A 446 -1.61 60.50 22.23
CA SER A 446 -0.39 60.95 21.51
C SER A 446 0.83 60.04 21.56
#